data_AF-A0A974P3B8-F1
#
_entry.id   AF-A0A974P3B8-F1
#
_cell.length_a   1.000
_cell.length_b   1.000
_cell.length_c   1.000
_cell.angle_alpha   90.00
_cell.angle_beta   90.00
_cell.angle_gamma   90.00
#
_symmetry.space_group_name_H-M   'P 1'
#
loop_
_entity.id
_entity.type
_entity.pdbx_description
1 polymer ?
#
loop_
_entity_poly.entity_id
_entity_poly.type
_entity_poly.pdbx_seq_one_letter_code
_entity_poly.pdbx_strand_id
1 'polypeptide(L)'
;MIAGSPETVRQRMEELIKGLNVGNIFCLMHVGNMPADKCMYSTKLFAEKVMPKLRNMFPDWDDDNRFWTSPLAKRVTSGSLPKEAPTSAELAKTYA
;
A
#
# COMPACT_ATOMS: atom_id res chain seq x y z
N MET A 1 -10.56 10.16 -10.43
CA MET A 1 -10.37 10.52 -9.00
C MET A 1 -11.71 10.39 -8.29
N ILE A 2 -11.78 9.68 -7.17
CA ILE A 2 -12.98 9.60 -6.31
C ILE A 2 -12.70 10.47 -5.08
N ALA A 3 -13.50 11.52 -4.88
CA ALA A 3 -13.37 12.43 -3.76
C ALA A 3 -14.75 12.98 -3.37
N GLY A 4 -14.94 13.32 -2.09
CA GLY A 4 -16.20 13.86 -1.59
C GLY A 4 -16.47 13.43 -0.15
N SER A 5 -17.76 13.46 0.23
CA SER A 5 -18.19 12.92 1.53
C SER A 5 -17.93 11.40 1.63
N PRO A 6 -17.85 10.83 2.84
CA PRO A 6 -17.71 9.37 3.00
C PRO A 6 -18.77 8.57 2.25
N GLU A 7 -20.01 9.06 2.21
CA GLU A 7 -21.10 8.37 1.53
C GLU A 7 -20.93 8.41 0.01
N THR A 8 -20.53 9.56 -0.54
CA THR A 8 -20.22 9.68 -1.98
C THR A 8 -19.05 8.78 -2.37
N VAL A 9 -18.00 8.74 -1.56
CA VAL A 9 -16.83 7.89 -1.80
C VAL A 9 -17.23 6.41 -1.77
N ARG A 10 -18.03 5.99 -0.78
CA ARG A 10 -18.55 4.62 -0.70
C ARG A 10 -19.30 4.21 -1.96
N GLN A 11 -20.27 5.01 -2.40
CA GLN A 11 -21.10 4.71 -3.59
C GLN A 11 -20.24 4.57 -4.85
N ARG A 12 -19.37 5.56 -5.10
CA ARG A 12 -18.48 5.56 -6.27
C ARG A 12 -17.49 4.39 -6.25
N MET A 13 -16.98 4.03 -5.07
CA MET A 13 -16.09 2.88 -4.91
C MET A 13 -16.83 1.57 -5.15
N GLU A 14 -18.06 1.41 -4.64
CA GLU A 14 -18.87 0.22 -4.88
C GLU A 14 -19.18 0.03 -6.37
N GLU A 15 -19.57 1.09 -7.06
CA GLU A 15 -19.76 1.09 -8.52
C GLU A 15 -18.48 0.66 -9.27
N LEU A 16 -17.32 1.21 -8.87
CA LEU A 16 -16.03 0.89 -9.46
C LEU A 16 -15.64 -0.57 -9.22
N ILE A 17 -15.74 -1.04 -7.98
CA ILE A 17 -15.40 -2.40 -7.56
C ILE A 17 -16.19 -3.43 -8.38
N LYS A 18 -17.52 -3.24 -8.42
CA LYS A 18 -18.43 -4.14 -9.14
C LYS A 18 -18.28 -4.01 -10.65
N GLY A 19 -18.13 -2.79 -11.16
CA GLY A 19 -18.00 -2.52 -12.59
C GLY A 19 -16.71 -3.05 -13.22
N LEU A 20 -15.60 -3.00 -12.48
CA LEU A 20 -14.31 -3.52 -12.94
C LEU A 20 -14.01 -4.95 -12.46
N ASN A 21 -14.85 -5.50 -11.58
CA ASN A 21 -14.66 -6.79 -10.92
C ASN A 21 -13.28 -6.93 -10.23
N VAL A 22 -12.93 -5.95 -9.39
CA VAL A 22 -11.62 -5.87 -8.72
C VAL A 22 -11.74 -6.01 -7.19
N GLY A 23 -11.01 -6.96 -6.60
CA GLY A 23 -11.00 -7.19 -5.15
C GLY A 23 -9.92 -6.40 -4.38
N ASN A 24 -8.82 -6.03 -5.04
CA ASN A 24 -7.71 -5.30 -4.42
C ASN A 24 -7.64 -3.87 -4.93
N ILE A 25 -7.75 -2.88 -4.03
CA ILE A 25 -7.66 -1.46 -4.38
C ILE A 25 -6.57 -0.79 -3.55
N PHE A 26 -5.62 -0.17 -4.24
CA PHE A 26 -4.64 0.71 -3.63
C PHE A 26 -5.16 2.15 -3.61
N CYS A 27 -5.28 2.73 -2.42
CA CYS A 27 -5.80 4.08 -2.25
C CYS A 27 -4.66 5.07 -1.98
N LEU A 28 -4.57 6.12 -2.80
CA LEU A 28 -3.66 7.24 -2.59
C LEU A 28 -4.44 8.44 -2.03
N MET A 29 -4.36 8.64 -0.71
CA MET A 29 -5.08 9.71 -0.01
C MET A 29 -4.32 11.05 -0.02
N HIS A 30 -3.03 11.03 -0.29
CA HIS A 30 -2.18 12.21 -0.38
C HIS A 30 -2.10 12.68 -1.84
N VAL A 31 -2.45 13.93 -2.10
CA VAL A 31 -2.42 14.52 -3.45
C VAL A 31 -1.70 15.86 -3.42
N GLY A 32 -0.71 16.03 -4.29
CA GLY A 32 0.03 17.29 -4.42
C GLY A 32 0.85 17.65 -3.17
N ASN A 33 0.75 18.90 -2.72
CA ASN A 33 1.45 19.42 -1.53
C ASN A 33 0.61 19.34 -0.24
N MET A 34 -0.36 18.42 -0.18
CA MET A 34 -1.32 18.35 0.91
C MET A 34 -0.61 18.17 2.27
N PRO A 35 -0.90 19.03 3.26
CA PRO A 35 -0.37 18.88 4.61
C PRO A 35 -0.68 17.50 5.22
N ALA A 36 0.25 17.00 6.04
CA ALA A 36 0.18 15.65 6.59
C ALA A 36 -1.08 15.41 7.42
N ASP A 37 -1.53 16.39 8.21
CA ASP A 37 -2.75 16.34 9.01
C ASP A 37 -4.01 16.07 8.17
N LYS A 38 -4.12 16.71 7.00
CA LYS A 38 -5.25 16.49 6.07
C LYS A 38 -5.22 15.11 5.43
N CYS A 39 -4.04 14.61 5.08
CA CYS A 39 -3.88 13.25 4.57
C CYS A 39 -4.29 12.22 5.63
N MET A 40 -3.82 12.40 6.87
CA MET A 40 -4.15 11.51 7.99
C MET A 40 -5.63 11.55 8.33
N TYR A 41 -6.24 12.74 8.31
CA TYR A 41 -7.69 12.89 8.48
C TYR A 41 -8.48 12.11 7.43
N SER A 42 -8.13 12.26 6.14
CA SER A 42 -8.80 11.55 5.04
C SER A 42 -8.61 10.04 5.14
N THR A 43 -7.41 9.59 5.51
CA THR A 43 -7.09 8.18 5.74
C THR A 43 -7.93 7.58 6.87
N LYS A 44 -8.03 8.29 8.01
CA LYS A 44 -8.87 7.88 9.14
C LYS A 44 -10.34 7.81 8.74
N LEU A 45 -10.84 8.85 8.07
CA LEU A 45 -12.23 8.93 7.64
C LEU A 45 -12.60 7.78 6.69
N PHE A 46 -11.72 7.45 5.75
CA PHE A 46 -11.90 6.31 4.86
C PHE A 46 -11.93 4.99 5.63
N ALA A 47 -10.94 4.76 6.51
CA ALA A 47 -10.84 3.54 7.30
C ALA A 47 -12.06 3.30 8.20
N GLU A 48 -12.60 4.36 8.80
CA GLU A 48 -13.72 4.25 9.75
C GLU A 48 -15.10 4.26 9.08
N LYS A 49 -15.28 5.03 8.00
CA LYS A 49 -16.63 5.32 7.45
C LYS A 49 -16.91 4.66 6.10
N VAL A 50 -15.87 4.32 5.34
CA VAL A 50 -16.00 3.82 3.98
C VAL A 50 -15.60 2.34 3.90
N MET A 51 -14.37 2.02 4.29
CA MET A 51 -13.80 0.68 4.18
C MET A 51 -14.70 -0.43 4.74
N PRO A 52 -15.34 -0.30 5.93
CA PRO A 52 -16.16 -1.37 6.48
C PRO A 52 -17.37 -1.72 5.61
N LYS A 53 -17.90 -0.74 4.88
CA LYS A 53 -19.05 -0.91 3.98
C LYS A 53 -18.67 -1.50 2.63
N LEU A 54 -17.38 -1.54 2.30
CA LEU A 54 -16.83 -2.08 1.05
C LEU A 54 -16.19 -3.45 1.23
N ARG A 55 -16.10 -3.96 2.47
CA ARG A 55 -15.62 -5.33 2.72
C ARG A 55 -16.64 -6.33 2.19
N ASN A 56 -16.14 -7.52 1.82
CA ASN A 56 -16.97 -8.65 1.40
C ASN A 56 -17.88 -8.38 0.18
N MET A 57 -17.41 -7.56 -0.79
CA MET A 57 -18.15 -7.34 -2.05
C MET A 57 -18.16 -8.60 -2.95
N PHE A 58 -17.16 -9.47 -2.78
CA PHE A 58 -17.00 -10.73 -3.52
C PHE A 58 -16.75 -11.88 -2.53
N PRO A 59 -17.79 -12.38 -1.83
CA PRO A 59 -17.64 -13.37 -0.76
C PRO A 59 -17.00 -14.68 -1.21
N ASP A 60 -17.23 -15.08 -2.46
CA ASP A 60 -16.66 -16.31 -3.03
C ASP A 60 -15.12 -16.26 -3.14
N TRP A 61 -14.53 -15.08 -2.97
CA TRP A 61 -13.09 -14.81 -3.13
C TRP A 61 -12.44 -14.28 -1.85
N ASP A 62 -13.12 -14.32 -0.69
CA ASP A 62 -12.62 -13.71 0.56
C ASP A 62 -11.29 -14.34 1.04
N ASP A 63 -11.09 -15.63 0.75
CA ASP A 63 -9.86 -16.37 1.04
C ASP A 63 -8.83 -16.37 -0.12
N ASP A 64 -9.10 -15.70 -1.25
CA ASP A 64 -8.18 -15.70 -2.39
C ASP A 64 -7.00 -14.74 -2.16
N ASN A 65 -5.87 -15.31 -1.73
CA ASN A 65 -4.61 -14.62 -1.50
C ASN A 65 -3.59 -14.73 -2.65
N ARG A 66 -4.01 -15.17 -3.84
CA ARG A 66 -3.10 -15.48 -4.97
C ARG A 66 -2.20 -14.33 -5.40
N PHE A 67 -2.65 -13.09 -5.22
CA PHE A 67 -1.91 -11.88 -5.60
C PHE A 67 -1.23 -11.18 -4.42
N TRP A 68 -1.43 -11.67 -3.19
CA TRP A 68 -0.80 -11.08 -2.03
C TRP A 68 0.66 -11.54 -1.93
N THR A 69 1.54 -10.59 -1.61
CA THR A 69 2.97 -10.89 -1.44
C THR A 69 3.16 -11.83 -0.26
N SER A 70 3.75 -13.00 -0.52
CA SER A 70 4.15 -13.93 0.52
C SER A 70 5.65 -13.81 0.78
N PRO A 71 6.11 -14.00 2.03
CA PRO A 71 7.52 -14.08 2.31
C PRO A 71 8.20 -15.15 1.45
N LEU A 72 9.38 -14.84 0.92
CA LEU A 72 10.23 -15.87 0.31
C LEU A 72 10.52 -16.96 1.35
N ALA A 73 10.44 -18.23 0.95
CA ALA A 73 10.71 -19.37 1.82
C ALA A 73 12.09 -19.26 2.49
N LYS A 74 13.07 -18.71 1.76
CA LYS A 74 14.38 -18.34 2.27
C LYS A 74 14.53 -16.82 2.23
N ARG A 75 14.20 -16.16 3.35
CA ARG A 75 14.45 -14.72 3.50
C ARG A 75 15.95 -14.47 3.53
N VAL A 76 16.43 -13.57 2.68
CA VAL A 76 17.77 -12.99 2.82
C VAL A 76 17.76 -12.01 3.98
N THR A 77 18.74 -12.13 4.87
CA THR A 77 19.03 -11.10 5.88
C THR A 77 19.85 -10.01 5.22
N SER A 78 19.66 -8.75 5.63
CA SER A 78 20.57 -7.68 5.23
C SER A 78 22.01 -8.08 5.56
N GLY A 79 22.93 -7.93 4.61
CA GLY A 79 24.35 -8.11 4.88
C GLY A 79 24.80 -7.14 5.98
N SER A 80 25.84 -7.51 6.72
CA SER A 80 26.46 -6.58 7.66
C SER A 80 27.08 -5.43 6.89
N LEU A 81 26.62 -4.20 7.14
CA LEU A 81 27.34 -3.02 6.68
C LEU A 81 28.67 -2.92 7.45
N PRO A 82 29.76 -2.51 6.78
CA PRO A 82 30.98 -2.13 7.47
C PRO A 82 30.67 -1.09 8.54
N LYS A 83 31.18 -1.27 9.76
CA LYS A 83 31.05 -0.28 10.83
C LYS A 83 31.84 1.00 10.54
N GLU A 84 32.85 0.89 9.68
CA GLU A 84 33.72 1.96 9.25
C GLU A 84 33.79 1.96 7.72
N ALA A 85 33.95 3.14 7.13
CA ALA A 85 34.12 3.25 5.69
C ALA A 85 35.42 2.52 5.29
N PRO A 86 35.41 1.70 4.23
CA PRO A 86 36.63 1.07 3.74
C PRO A 86 37.62 2.14 3.29
N THR A 87 38.89 1.92 3.59
CA THR A 87 39.97 2.79 3.14
C THR A 87 40.10 2.73 1.62
N SER A 88 40.64 3.80 1.01
CA SER A 88 40.89 3.84 -0.43
C SER A 88 41.76 2.67 -0.90
N ALA A 89 42.65 2.15 -0.05
CA ALA A 89 43.49 0.99 -0.34
C ALA A 89 42.71 -0.33 -0.37
N GLU A 90 41.68 -0.48 0.46
CA GLU A 90 40.81 -1.67 0.48
C GLU A 90 39.83 -1.67 -0.69
N LEU A 91 39.30 -0.49 -1.05
CA LEU A 91 38.49 -0.32 -2.25
C LEU A 91 39.29 -0.68 -3.51
N ALA A 92 40.54 -0.21 -3.60
CA ALA A 92 41.41 -0.49 -4.75
C ALA A 92 41.67 -2.00 -4.97
N LYS A 93 41.65 -2.83 -3.91
CA LYS A 93 41.84 -4.29 -4.02
C LYS A 93 40.60 -5.05 -4.45
N THR A 94 39.41 -4.46 -4.27
CA THR A 94 38.13 -5.13 -4.54
C THR A 94 37.67 -4.90 -5.99
N TYR A 95 38.10 -3.81 -6.61
CA TYR A 95 37.70 -3.38 -7.96
C TYR A 95 38.84 -3.40 -9.00
N ALA A 96 40.01 -3.95 -8.64
CA ALA A 96 41.11 -4.24 -9.55
C ALA A 96 41.15 -5.74 -9.87
#